data_AF-A0A0Q6NR65-F1
#
_entry.id   AF-A0A0Q6NR65-F1
#
_cell.length_a   1.000
_cell.length_b   1.000
_cell.length_c   1.000
_cell.angle_alpha   90.00
_cell.angle_beta   90.00
_cell.angle_gamma   90.00
#
_symmetry.space_group_name_H-M   'P 1'
#
loop_
_entity.id
_entity.type
_entity.pdbx_description
1 polymer ?
#
loop_
_entity_poly.entity_id
_entity_poly.type
_entity_poly.pdbx_seq_one_letter_code
_entity_poly.pdbx_strand_id
1 'polypeptide(L)'
;MSGHSMFAIPVGQQASLWLSYAVVLMLLPVCAVIAGVVVGVSNRGQSPEDGSLVRQFLLFLAIFAAATWGISRLPSVQSRINPEVKLQEQLHENIAYQAIDKYSPSDLVTVQAALGKEVAGGASVADAFVRIRPVFAALTRERLGFADQATAVMWTHVMRDVLQQMKAFDPQNCVRTLHLVPGTPHPLSGPVLSEESSAAFLKAVADVYASASEGMRHDTVRKDPHVELQALQMEYRRVMDQMQGEFGEDAVRTKDPAWREAHPALYCDMVLRKTQLVLQREPAMAGSLLRAYWRGDTN
;
A
#
# COMPACT_ATOMS: atom_id res chain seq x y z
N MET A 1 11.95 -1.85 36.67
CA MET A 1 12.46 -0.50 36.39
C MET A 1 13.66 -0.66 35.47
N SER A 2 13.45 -0.43 34.18
CA SER A 2 14.49 -0.44 33.15
C SER A 2 14.15 0.73 32.24
N GLY A 3 14.87 1.83 32.41
CA GLY A 3 14.67 3.05 31.63
C GLY A 3 15.18 2.84 30.21
N HIS A 4 14.27 2.75 29.25
CA HIS A 4 14.60 3.00 27.86
C HIS A 4 14.60 4.52 27.65
N SER A 5 15.80 5.07 27.51
CA SER A 5 16.04 6.48 27.17
C SER A 5 15.27 6.84 25.89
N MET A 6 14.31 7.76 26.01
CA MET A 6 13.49 8.34 24.93
C MET A 6 14.28 9.25 23.95
N PHE A 7 15.62 9.22 23.95
CA PHE A 7 16.45 10.04 23.07
C PHE A 7 17.61 9.24 22.45
N ALA A 8 17.36 7.99 22.07
CA ALA A 8 18.24 7.31 21.13
C ALA A 8 17.84 7.74 19.71
N ILE A 9 18.61 8.67 19.12
CA ILE A 9 18.55 8.93 17.68
C ILE A 9 18.79 7.58 17.00
N PRO A 10 17.87 7.06 16.17
CA PRO A 10 18.06 5.76 15.52
C PRO A 10 19.38 5.79 14.75
N VAL A 11 20.15 4.71 14.84
CA VAL A 11 21.54 4.61 14.31
C VAL A 11 21.62 5.04 12.82
N GLY A 12 20.54 4.85 12.05
CA GLY A 12 20.40 5.33 10.68
C GLY A 12 20.35 6.86 10.51
N GLN A 13 19.74 7.59 11.45
CA GLN A 13 19.73 9.06 11.43
C GLN A 13 21.11 9.65 11.74
N GLN A 14 21.93 9.01 12.58
CA GLN A 14 23.31 9.44 12.80
C GLN A 14 24.17 9.17 11.55
N ALA A 15 24.04 8.00 10.92
CA ALA A 15 24.76 7.66 9.70
C ALA A 15 24.46 8.64 8.54
N SER A 16 23.20 9.06 8.38
CA SER A 16 22.81 10.02 7.34
C SER A 16 23.37 11.43 7.56
N LEU A 17 23.50 11.87 8.81
CA LEU A 17 24.16 13.13 9.16
C LEU A 17 25.67 13.07 8.87
N TRP A 18 26.33 11.96 9.19
CA TRP A 18 27.76 11.79 8.88
C TRP A 18 28.03 11.69 7.38
N LEU A 19 27.17 11.01 6.61
CA LEU A 19 27.27 10.93 5.14
C LEU A 19 27.08 12.30 4.49
N SER A 20 26.10 13.08 4.93
CA SER A 20 25.89 14.44 4.40
C SER A 20 27.05 15.39 4.74
N TYR A 21 27.62 15.29 5.94
CA TYR A 21 28.85 16.01 6.29
C TYR A 21 30.06 15.57 5.46
N ALA A 22 30.26 14.27 5.25
CA ALA A 22 31.35 13.72 4.45
C ALA A 22 31.28 14.18 2.98
N VAL A 23 30.08 14.24 2.40
CA VAL A 23 29.85 14.74 1.04
C VAL A 23 30.21 16.23 0.93
N VAL A 24 29.81 17.06 1.89
CA VAL A 24 30.18 18.48 1.91
C VAL A 24 31.70 18.66 2.03
N LEU A 25 32.36 17.87 2.89
CA LEU A 25 33.82 17.91 3.04
C LEU A 25 34.56 17.47 1.78
N MET A 26 34.05 16.45 1.06
CA MET A 26 34.63 16.03 -0.22
C MET A 26 34.42 17.05 -1.36
N LEU A 27 33.39 17.89 -1.28
CA LEU A 27 33.08 18.90 -2.29
C LEU A 27 33.73 20.28 -2.01
N LEU A 28 34.26 20.51 -0.82
CA LEU A 28 35.01 21.75 -0.49
C LEU A 28 36.14 22.08 -1.47
N PRO A 29 36.97 21.12 -1.94
CA PRO A 29 38.00 21.40 -2.96
C PRO A 29 37.40 21.89 -4.27
N VAL A 30 36.24 21.36 -4.67
CA VAL A 30 35.53 21.78 -5.89
C VAL A 30 34.97 23.20 -5.71
N CYS A 31 34.39 23.50 -4.55
CA CYS A 31 33.93 24.85 -4.20
C CYS A 31 35.09 25.86 -4.20
N ALA A 32 36.27 25.47 -3.71
CA ALA A 32 37.47 26.30 -3.72
C ALA A 32 37.99 26.56 -5.13
N VAL A 33 37.96 25.57 -6.02
CA VAL A 33 38.32 25.76 -7.44
C VAL A 33 37.34 26.72 -8.11
N ILE A 34 36.03 26.54 -7.93
CA ILE A 34 35.02 27.43 -8.54
C ILE A 34 35.14 28.85 -7.99
N ALA A 35 35.28 29.02 -6.67
CA ALA A 35 35.50 30.33 -6.06
C ALA A 35 36.79 30.99 -6.60
N GLY A 36 37.86 30.22 -6.76
CA GLY A 36 39.12 30.68 -7.34
C GLY A 36 38.97 31.13 -8.80
N VAL A 37 38.23 30.38 -9.62
CA VAL A 37 37.93 30.75 -11.01
C VAL A 37 37.08 32.03 -11.06
N VAL A 38 36.03 32.14 -10.25
CA VAL A 38 35.15 33.32 -10.21
C VAL A 38 35.92 34.57 -9.81
N VAL A 39 36.74 34.49 -8.76
CA VAL A 39 37.56 35.62 -8.30
C VAL A 39 38.67 35.94 -9.31
N GLY A 40 39.31 34.94 -9.91
CA GLY A 40 40.38 35.13 -10.90
C GLY A 40 39.89 35.73 -12.22
N VAL A 41 38.67 35.42 -12.66
CA VAL A 41 38.05 36.05 -13.83
C VAL A 41 37.58 37.47 -13.51
N SER A 42 36.98 37.68 -12.34
CA SER A 42 36.39 38.97 -11.96
C SER A 42 37.45 40.05 -11.65
N ASN A 43 38.65 39.65 -11.25
CA ASN A 43 39.75 40.57 -10.89
C ASN A 43 40.96 40.45 -11.82
N ARG A 44 40.74 40.13 -13.11
CA ARG A 44 41.79 40.12 -14.13
C ARG A 44 42.49 41.49 -14.18
N GLY A 45 43.70 41.57 -13.64
CA GLY A 45 44.55 42.78 -13.65
C GLY A 45 44.90 43.37 -12.28
N GLN A 46 44.41 42.79 -11.17
CA GLN A 46 44.79 43.21 -9.81
C GLN A 46 45.97 42.38 -9.27
N SER A 47 46.82 43.01 -8.45
CA SER A 47 47.97 42.34 -7.83
C SER A 47 47.48 41.32 -6.78
N PRO A 48 48.00 40.09 -6.75
CA PRO A 48 47.55 39.01 -5.86
C PRO A 48 47.79 39.28 -4.36
N GLU A 49 48.47 40.37 -4.00
CA GLU A 49 48.84 40.69 -2.62
C GLU A 49 47.79 41.48 -1.84
N ASP A 50 46.66 41.85 -2.47
CA ASP A 50 45.60 42.60 -1.78
C ASP A 50 44.73 41.70 -0.89
N GLY A 51 44.66 42.02 0.40
CA GLY A 51 43.78 41.32 1.35
C GLY A 51 42.28 41.35 0.99
N SER A 52 41.89 42.20 0.04
CA SER A 52 40.55 42.25 -0.56
C SER A 52 40.24 41.01 -1.42
N LEU A 53 41.22 40.47 -2.15
CA LEU A 53 41.09 39.26 -2.97
C LEU A 53 40.85 38.03 -2.10
N VAL A 54 41.59 37.91 -1.00
CA VAL A 54 41.39 36.83 -0.01
C VAL A 54 39.99 36.91 0.59
N ARG A 55 39.52 38.12 0.93
CA ARG A 55 38.17 38.31 1.48
C ARG A 55 37.08 37.94 0.47
N GLN A 56 37.23 38.32 -0.80
CA GLN A 56 36.28 37.94 -1.86
C GLN A 56 36.28 36.43 -2.11
N PHE A 57 37.45 35.80 -2.14
CA PHE A 57 37.58 34.35 -2.26
C PHE A 57 36.88 33.61 -1.14
N LEU A 58 37.10 34.00 0.13
CA LEU A 58 36.43 33.40 1.27
C LEU A 58 34.91 33.59 1.22
N LEU A 59 34.44 34.74 0.72
CA LEU A 59 33.01 35.04 0.62
C LEU A 59 32.34 34.16 -0.44
N PHE A 60 32.92 34.04 -1.64
CA PHE A 60 32.42 33.12 -2.66
C PHE A 60 32.53 31.66 -2.22
N LEU A 61 33.64 31.26 -1.58
CA LEU A 61 33.79 29.93 -1.00
C LEU A 61 32.69 29.63 0.00
N ALA A 62 32.37 30.58 0.90
CA ALA A 62 31.28 30.43 1.87
C ALA A 62 29.92 30.31 1.19
N ILE A 63 29.66 31.09 0.14
CA ILE A 63 28.41 30.99 -0.65
C ILE A 63 28.31 29.62 -1.33
N PHE A 64 29.35 29.17 -2.02
CA PHE A 64 29.34 27.87 -2.71
C PHE A 64 29.27 26.71 -1.72
N ALA A 65 29.95 26.79 -0.57
CA ALA A 65 29.85 25.80 0.49
C ALA A 65 28.43 25.74 1.08
N ALA A 66 27.82 26.90 1.35
CA ALA A 66 26.45 26.98 1.84
C ALA A 66 25.43 26.46 0.81
N ALA A 67 25.61 26.79 -0.47
CA ALA A 67 24.78 26.29 -1.56
C ALA A 67 24.91 24.77 -1.71
N THR A 68 26.14 24.23 -1.66
CA THR A 68 26.39 22.79 -1.74
C THR A 68 25.80 22.06 -0.54
N TRP A 69 25.91 22.64 0.65
CA TRP A 69 25.25 22.12 1.84
C TRP A 69 23.72 22.11 1.70
N GLY A 70 23.12 23.18 1.18
CA GLY A 70 21.69 23.24 0.87
C GLY A 70 21.26 22.19 -0.15
N ILE A 71 22.00 22.05 -1.26
CA ILE A 71 21.73 21.06 -2.32
C ILE A 71 21.85 19.63 -1.77
N SER A 72 22.85 19.36 -0.92
CA SER A 72 23.04 18.04 -0.31
C SER A 72 21.88 17.60 0.58
N ARG A 73 21.05 18.53 1.06
CA ARG A 73 19.85 18.27 1.87
C ARG A 73 18.56 18.19 1.06
N LEU A 74 18.60 18.45 -0.25
CA LEU A 74 17.42 18.27 -1.09
C LEU A 74 16.99 16.79 -1.11
N PRO A 75 15.68 16.49 -1.06
CA PRO A 75 15.17 15.11 -1.08
C PRO A 75 15.71 14.29 -2.25
N SER A 76 15.75 14.90 -3.44
CA SER A 76 16.26 14.28 -4.68
C SER A 76 17.74 13.90 -4.66
N VAL A 77 18.54 14.56 -3.82
CA VAL A 77 19.97 14.26 -3.63
C VAL A 77 20.14 13.26 -2.48
N GLN A 78 19.40 13.44 -1.39
CA GLN A 78 19.37 12.52 -0.26
C GLN A 78 18.94 11.11 -0.67
N SER A 79 17.94 10.95 -1.55
CA SER A 79 17.53 9.63 -2.03
C SER A 79 18.54 8.93 -2.93
N ARG A 80 19.51 9.66 -3.50
CA ARG A 80 20.62 9.07 -4.27
C ARG A 80 21.79 8.66 -3.39
N ILE A 81 22.01 9.36 -2.27
CA ILE A 81 23.19 9.20 -1.41
C ILE A 81 22.86 8.32 -0.19
N ASN A 82 21.62 8.38 0.29
CA ASN A 82 21.17 7.66 1.48
C ASN A 82 20.16 6.55 1.09
N PRO A 83 20.56 5.27 1.18
CA PRO A 83 19.67 4.15 0.88
C PRO A 83 18.44 4.08 1.80
N GLU A 84 18.53 4.60 3.04
CA GLU A 84 17.39 4.63 3.96
C GLU A 84 16.32 5.64 3.50
N VAL A 85 16.73 6.81 3.02
CA VAL A 85 15.80 7.83 2.49
C VAL A 85 15.14 7.31 1.22
N LYS A 86 15.92 6.67 0.33
CA LYS A 86 15.38 6.02 -0.87
C LYS A 86 14.35 4.95 -0.54
N LEU A 87 14.66 4.09 0.44
CA LEU A 87 13.74 3.05 0.89
C LEU A 87 12.46 3.67 1.47
N GLN A 88 12.58 4.70 2.30
CA GLN A 88 11.42 5.41 2.83
C GLN A 88 10.59 6.05 1.73
N GLU A 89 11.19 6.72 0.75
CA GLU A 89 10.47 7.27 -0.41
C GLU A 89 9.72 6.15 -1.16
N GLN A 90 10.38 5.03 -1.46
CA GLN A 90 9.74 3.89 -2.14
C GLN A 90 8.60 3.26 -1.34
N LEU A 91 8.71 3.20 0.00
CA LEU A 91 7.63 2.75 0.87
C LEU A 91 6.45 3.73 0.84
N HIS A 92 6.75 5.03 0.88
CA HIS A 92 5.75 6.09 0.82
C HIS A 92 5.21 6.32 -0.59
N GLU A 93 5.73 5.74 -1.65
CA GLU A 93 5.07 5.77 -2.97
C GLU A 93 3.85 4.84 -3.02
N ASN A 94 3.78 3.84 -2.13
CA ASN A 94 2.67 2.89 -2.10
C ASN A 94 1.46 3.46 -1.33
N ILE A 95 0.37 3.72 -2.04
CA ILE A 95 -0.86 4.32 -1.47
C ILE A 95 -1.51 3.47 -0.37
N ALA A 96 -1.42 2.13 -0.46
CA ALA A 96 -1.97 1.25 0.57
C ALA A 96 -1.11 1.31 1.84
N TYR A 97 0.21 1.29 1.69
CA TYR A 97 1.14 1.45 2.81
C TYR A 97 0.91 2.77 3.54
N GLN A 98 0.84 3.90 2.82
CA GLN A 98 0.56 5.21 3.40
C GLN A 98 -0.76 5.25 4.18
N ALA A 99 -1.83 4.66 3.61
CA ALA A 99 -3.13 4.65 4.27
C ALA A 99 -3.09 3.82 5.56
N ILE A 100 -2.42 2.66 5.55
CA ILE A 100 -2.27 1.82 6.74
C ILE A 100 -1.46 2.53 7.81
N ASP A 101 -0.34 3.16 7.45
CA ASP A 101 0.47 3.97 8.38
C ASP A 101 -0.36 5.08 9.04
N LYS A 102 -1.14 5.81 8.24
CA LYS A 102 -1.98 6.91 8.72
C LYS A 102 -3.15 6.46 9.62
N TYR A 103 -3.83 5.38 9.24
CA TYR A 103 -5.13 5.02 9.83
C TYR A 103 -5.06 3.85 10.81
N SER A 104 -4.03 3.01 10.75
CA SER A 104 -3.87 1.85 11.63
C SER A 104 -2.40 1.47 11.85
N PRO A 105 -1.69 2.16 12.76
CA PRO A 105 -0.32 1.83 13.13
C PRO A 105 -0.14 0.39 13.63
N SER A 106 -1.18 -0.24 14.17
CA SER A 106 -1.13 -1.64 14.59
C SER A 106 -0.97 -2.60 13.41
N ASP A 107 -1.67 -2.34 12.30
CA ASP A 107 -1.61 -3.19 11.10
C ASP A 107 -0.32 -2.96 10.32
N LEU A 108 0.22 -1.75 10.42
CA LEU A 108 1.49 -1.38 9.81
C LEU A 108 2.63 -2.31 10.26
N VAL A 109 2.65 -2.73 11.52
CA VAL A 109 3.66 -3.67 12.04
C VAL A 109 3.65 -4.98 11.25
N THR A 110 2.47 -5.52 10.96
CA THR A 110 2.30 -6.73 10.16
C THR A 110 2.78 -6.51 8.71
N VAL A 111 2.44 -5.37 8.11
CA VAL A 111 2.89 -5.00 6.76
C VAL A 111 4.41 -4.88 6.70
N GLN A 112 5.02 -4.18 7.66
CA GLN A 112 6.46 -4.00 7.76
C GLN A 112 7.19 -5.33 7.97
N ALA A 113 6.66 -6.21 8.81
CA ALA A 113 7.23 -7.55 9.00
C ALA A 113 7.18 -8.38 7.71
N ALA A 114 6.06 -8.34 6.98
CA ALA A 114 5.92 -9.03 5.71
C ALA A 114 6.87 -8.47 4.63
N LEU A 115 6.96 -7.14 4.50
CA LEU A 115 7.91 -6.48 3.58
C LEU A 115 9.35 -6.81 3.93
N GLY A 116 9.71 -6.71 5.22
CA GLY A 116 11.06 -7.02 5.70
C GLY A 116 11.49 -8.44 5.37
N LYS A 117 10.56 -9.41 5.47
CA LYS A 117 10.82 -10.81 5.09
C LYS A 117 11.13 -10.95 3.59
N GLU A 118 10.34 -10.33 2.71
CA GLU A 118 10.55 -10.44 1.26
C GLU A 118 11.85 -9.72 0.82
N VAL A 119 12.12 -8.54 1.39
CA VAL A 119 13.34 -7.77 1.10
C VAL A 119 14.59 -8.50 1.62
N ALA A 120 14.53 -9.09 2.82
CA ALA A 120 15.61 -9.94 3.34
C ALA A 120 15.82 -11.19 2.49
N GLY A 121 14.78 -11.68 1.81
CA GLY A 121 14.84 -12.72 0.80
C GLY A 121 15.39 -12.28 -0.56
N GLY A 122 15.82 -11.02 -0.70
CA GLY A 122 16.42 -10.45 -1.90
C GLY A 122 15.42 -9.83 -2.90
N ALA A 123 14.15 -9.69 -2.54
CA ALA A 123 13.17 -9.00 -3.40
C ALA A 123 13.43 -7.48 -3.42
N SER A 124 13.19 -6.84 -4.57
CA SER A 124 13.10 -5.38 -4.62
C SER A 124 11.87 -4.90 -3.81
N VAL A 125 11.85 -3.63 -3.39
CA VAL A 125 10.70 -3.08 -2.64
C VAL A 125 9.41 -3.17 -3.44
N ALA A 126 9.47 -2.90 -4.75
CA ALA A 126 8.32 -3.02 -5.65
C ALA A 126 7.81 -4.47 -5.73
N ASP A 127 8.71 -5.45 -5.89
CA ASP A 127 8.35 -6.86 -5.90
C ASP A 127 7.82 -7.33 -4.54
N ALA A 128 8.38 -6.83 -3.44
CA ALA A 128 7.91 -7.12 -2.10
C ALA A 128 6.45 -6.67 -1.93
N PHE A 129 6.10 -5.46 -2.38
CA PHE A 129 4.70 -4.99 -2.36
C PHE A 129 3.75 -5.87 -3.18
N VAL A 130 4.19 -6.37 -4.33
CA VAL A 130 3.42 -7.35 -5.11
C VAL A 130 3.21 -8.63 -4.30
N ARG A 131 4.26 -9.15 -3.68
CA ARG A 131 4.22 -10.41 -2.93
C ARG A 131 3.39 -10.34 -1.66
N ILE A 132 3.30 -9.16 -1.03
CA ILE A 132 2.50 -8.96 0.19
C ILE A 132 1.05 -8.53 -0.07
N ARG A 133 0.57 -8.45 -1.33
CA ARG A 133 -0.86 -8.24 -1.62
C ARG A 133 -1.82 -9.15 -0.84
N PRO A 134 -1.52 -10.44 -0.59
CA PRO A 134 -2.35 -11.27 0.28
C PRO A 134 -2.50 -10.72 1.71
N VAL A 135 -1.43 -10.12 2.26
CA VAL A 135 -1.45 -9.48 3.58
C VAL A 135 -2.39 -8.27 3.55
N PHE A 136 -2.30 -7.42 2.52
CA PHE A 136 -3.25 -6.33 2.35
C PHE A 136 -4.70 -6.84 2.25
N ALA A 137 -4.96 -7.85 1.42
CA ALA A 137 -6.32 -8.40 1.27
C ALA A 137 -6.88 -8.95 2.60
N ALA A 138 -6.05 -9.65 3.37
CA ALA A 138 -6.44 -10.19 4.67
C ALA A 138 -6.78 -9.09 5.67
N LEU A 139 -5.88 -8.12 5.86
CA LEU A 139 -6.09 -7.02 6.80
C LEU A 139 -7.27 -6.14 6.37
N THR A 140 -7.40 -5.84 5.08
CA THR A 140 -8.55 -5.10 4.55
C THR A 140 -9.86 -5.81 4.86
N ARG A 141 -9.92 -7.15 4.73
CA ARG A 141 -11.12 -7.93 5.06
C ARG A 141 -11.55 -7.76 6.53
N GLU A 142 -10.60 -7.68 7.45
CA GLU A 142 -10.89 -7.43 8.87
C GLU A 142 -11.44 -6.00 9.09
N ARG A 143 -10.99 -5.04 8.29
CA ARG A 143 -11.43 -3.62 8.37
C ARG A 143 -12.80 -3.36 7.75
N LEU A 144 -13.24 -4.19 6.80
CA LEU A 144 -14.53 -4.04 6.12
C LEU A 144 -15.75 -4.02 7.05
N GLY A 145 -15.67 -4.66 8.22
CA GLY A 145 -16.75 -4.63 9.22
C GLY A 145 -17.06 -3.21 9.73
N PHE A 146 -16.07 -2.32 9.67
CA PHE A 146 -16.13 -0.94 10.13
C PHE A 146 -16.35 0.08 8.99
N ALA A 147 -15.99 -0.27 7.76
CA ALA A 147 -16.18 0.59 6.59
C ALA A 147 -17.68 0.86 6.28
N ASP A 148 -17.98 2.00 5.65
CA ASP A 148 -19.32 2.33 5.16
C ASP A 148 -19.79 1.37 4.03
N GLN A 149 -21.09 1.41 3.70
CA GLN A 149 -21.68 0.48 2.73
C GLN A 149 -21.13 0.72 1.32
N ALA A 150 -20.85 1.96 0.94
CA ALA A 150 -20.33 2.31 -0.38
C ALA A 150 -18.92 1.74 -0.59
N THR A 151 -18.07 1.85 0.43
CA THR A 151 -16.71 1.32 0.45
C THR A 151 -16.71 -0.20 0.43
N ALA A 152 -17.64 -0.84 1.14
CA ALA A 152 -17.86 -2.28 1.06
C ALA A 152 -18.23 -2.75 -0.36
N VAL A 153 -19.14 -2.04 -1.02
CA VAL A 153 -19.55 -2.30 -2.41
C VAL A 153 -18.37 -2.10 -3.36
N MET A 154 -17.63 -1.00 -3.24
CA MET A 154 -16.42 -0.71 -4.03
C MET A 154 -15.37 -1.82 -3.88
N TRP A 155 -15.04 -2.21 -2.65
CA TRP A 155 -14.09 -3.30 -2.41
C TRP A 155 -14.54 -4.60 -3.07
N THR A 156 -15.84 -4.90 -3.01
CA THR A 156 -16.40 -6.11 -3.60
C THR A 156 -16.35 -6.10 -5.13
N HIS A 157 -16.55 -4.94 -5.77
CA HIS A 157 -16.32 -4.78 -7.21
C HIS A 157 -14.86 -5.10 -7.57
N VAL A 158 -13.91 -4.49 -6.87
CA VAL A 158 -12.47 -4.71 -7.11
C VAL A 158 -12.09 -6.18 -6.90
N MET A 159 -12.56 -6.81 -5.83
CA MET A 159 -12.27 -8.22 -5.58
C MET A 159 -12.93 -9.16 -6.59
N ARG A 160 -14.12 -8.84 -7.10
CA ARG A 160 -14.73 -9.58 -8.20
C ARG A 160 -13.86 -9.51 -9.46
N ASP A 161 -13.37 -8.32 -9.81
CA ASP A 161 -12.56 -8.13 -11.02
C ASP A 161 -11.16 -8.79 -10.88
N VAL A 162 -10.60 -8.80 -9.67
CA VAL A 162 -9.41 -9.58 -9.29
C VAL A 162 -9.67 -11.08 -9.48
N LEU A 163 -10.78 -11.61 -8.95
CA LEU A 163 -11.12 -13.03 -9.08
C LEU A 163 -11.38 -13.42 -10.54
N GLN A 164 -11.95 -12.52 -11.34
CA GLN A 164 -12.16 -12.73 -12.76
C GLN A 164 -10.84 -12.83 -13.52
N GLN A 165 -9.85 -11.99 -13.21
CA GLN A 165 -8.49 -12.11 -13.77
C GLN A 165 -7.77 -13.38 -13.31
N MET A 166 -7.89 -13.72 -12.03
CA MET A 166 -7.34 -14.98 -11.50
C MET A 166 -7.91 -16.17 -12.25
N LYS A 167 -9.23 -16.22 -12.45
CA LYS A 167 -9.91 -17.27 -13.20
C LYS A 167 -9.46 -17.31 -14.67
N ALA A 168 -9.32 -16.16 -15.31
CA ALA A 168 -8.90 -16.07 -16.71
C ALA A 168 -7.47 -16.59 -16.92
N PHE A 169 -6.59 -16.39 -15.94
CA PHE A 169 -5.24 -16.95 -15.96
C PHE A 169 -5.23 -18.45 -15.64
N ASP A 170 -5.84 -18.85 -14.53
CA ASP A 170 -6.03 -20.24 -14.12
C ASP A 170 -7.22 -20.33 -13.13
N PRO A 171 -8.29 -21.08 -13.43
CA PRO A 171 -9.39 -21.28 -12.50
C PRO A 171 -8.97 -21.71 -11.09
N GLN A 172 -7.89 -22.49 -10.94
CA GLN A 172 -7.36 -22.89 -9.64
C GLN A 172 -6.84 -21.70 -8.83
N ASN A 173 -6.30 -20.67 -9.47
CA ASN A 173 -5.86 -19.45 -8.78
C ASN A 173 -7.03 -18.68 -8.18
N CYS A 174 -8.19 -18.68 -8.84
CA CYS A 174 -9.40 -18.08 -8.26
C CYS A 174 -9.85 -18.86 -7.01
N VAL A 175 -9.88 -20.21 -7.05
CA VAL A 175 -10.20 -21.03 -5.88
C VAL A 175 -9.22 -20.76 -4.73
N ARG A 176 -7.91 -20.79 -5.00
CA ARG A 176 -6.85 -20.56 -3.99
C ARG A 176 -6.83 -19.15 -3.41
N THR A 177 -7.33 -18.16 -4.16
CA THR A 177 -7.51 -16.79 -3.66
C THR A 177 -8.65 -16.71 -2.65
N LEU A 178 -9.69 -17.53 -2.80
CA LEU A 178 -10.83 -17.58 -1.89
C LEU A 178 -10.59 -18.53 -0.70
N HIS A 179 -9.84 -19.62 -0.92
CA HIS A 179 -9.55 -20.67 0.05
C HIS A 179 -8.05 -20.97 0.00
N LEU A 180 -7.31 -20.39 0.94
CA LEU A 180 -5.86 -20.58 1.00
C LEU A 180 -5.51 -22.05 1.24
N VAL A 181 -4.71 -22.62 0.35
CA VAL A 181 -4.15 -23.97 0.52
C VAL A 181 -2.79 -23.87 1.25
N PRO A 182 -2.63 -24.48 2.43
CA PRO A 182 -1.39 -24.43 3.19
C PRO A 182 -0.18 -24.87 2.36
N GLY A 183 0.94 -24.14 2.48
CA GLY A 183 2.20 -24.48 1.81
C GLY A 183 2.30 -24.05 0.34
N THR A 184 1.25 -23.46 -0.25
CA THR A 184 1.31 -22.91 -1.61
C THR A 184 1.42 -21.39 -1.62
N PRO A 185 2.17 -20.78 -2.55
CA PRO A 185 2.16 -19.32 -2.73
C PRO A 185 0.75 -18.83 -3.05
N HIS A 186 0.33 -17.77 -2.38
CA HIS A 186 -0.99 -17.19 -2.60
C HIS A 186 -1.04 -16.53 -3.99
N PRO A 187 -2.05 -16.77 -4.85
CA PRO A 187 -2.07 -16.26 -6.22
C PRO A 187 -1.89 -14.74 -6.37
N LEU A 188 -2.46 -13.95 -5.45
CA LEU A 188 -2.24 -12.50 -5.35
C LEU A 188 -0.77 -12.06 -5.20
N SER A 189 0.14 -12.94 -4.73
CA SER A 189 1.57 -12.64 -4.62
C SER A 189 2.30 -12.70 -5.96
N GLY A 190 1.63 -13.11 -7.03
CA GLY A 190 2.17 -13.18 -8.39
C GLY A 190 1.75 -12.00 -9.29
N PRO A 191 2.35 -11.88 -10.48
CA PRO A 191 2.03 -10.85 -11.46
C PRO A 191 0.78 -11.19 -12.29
N VAL A 192 -0.28 -11.68 -11.65
CA VAL A 192 -1.52 -12.10 -12.34
C VAL A 192 -2.45 -10.93 -12.64
N LEU A 193 -2.35 -9.85 -11.87
CA LEU A 193 -3.17 -8.65 -12.04
C LEU A 193 -2.57 -7.74 -13.11
N SER A 194 -3.42 -7.17 -13.96
CA SER A 194 -3.04 -6.05 -14.83
C SER A 194 -2.58 -4.84 -14.00
N GLU A 195 -1.86 -3.91 -14.62
CA GLU A 195 -1.43 -2.68 -13.94
C GLU A 195 -2.61 -1.89 -13.38
N GLU A 196 -3.68 -1.74 -14.18
CA GLU A 196 -4.92 -1.07 -13.78
C GLU A 196 -5.56 -1.77 -12.57
N SER A 197 -5.63 -3.09 -12.58
CA SER A 197 -6.24 -3.85 -11.48
C SER A 197 -5.38 -3.88 -10.23
N SER A 198 -4.05 -3.86 -10.38
CA SER A 198 -3.12 -3.68 -9.27
C SER A 198 -3.32 -2.30 -8.62
N ALA A 199 -3.44 -1.24 -9.42
CA ALA A 199 -3.67 0.11 -8.92
C ALA A 199 -5.04 0.23 -8.23
N ALA A 200 -6.10 -0.31 -8.85
CA ALA A 200 -7.44 -0.35 -8.28
C ALA A 200 -7.48 -1.13 -6.95
N PHE A 201 -6.77 -2.26 -6.86
CA PHE A 201 -6.61 -3.03 -5.63
C PHE A 201 -5.98 -2.20 -4.51
N LEU A 202 -4.81 -1.59 -4.76
CA LEU A 202 -4.12 -0.79 -3.74
C LEU A 202 -4.92 0.45 -3.33
N LYS A 203 -5.64 1.07 -4.28
CA LYS A 203 -6.54 2.18 -3.99
C LYS A 203 -7.71 1.74 -3.11
N ALA A 204 -8.33 0.61 -3.42
CA ALA A 204 -9.41 0.05 -2.63
C ALA A 204 -8.97 -0.29 -1.20
N VAL A 205 -7.76 -0.81 -1.01
CA VAL A 205 -7.16 -0.98 0.32
C VAL A 205 -7.12 0.35 1.07
N ALA A 206 -6.57 1.39 0.44
CA ALA A 206 -6.46 2.71 1.07
C ALA A 206 -7.83 3.31 1.44
N ASP A 207 -8.82 3.21 0.55
CA ASP A 207 -10.18 3.72 0.74
C ASP A 207 -10.90 2.95 1.88
N VAL A 208 -10.70 1.64 1.99
CA VAL A 208 -11.23 0.84 3.13
C VAL A 208 -10.61 1.28 4.45
N TYR A 209 -9.31 1.52 4.51
CA TYR A 209 -8.66 1.97 5.75
C TYR A 209 -9.14 3.36 6.19
N ALA A 210 -9.31 4.28 5.25
CA ALA A 210 -9.87 5.60 5.54
C ALA A 210 -11.31 5.48 6.09
N SER A 211 -12.20 4.77 5.39
CA SER A 211 -13.60 4.58 5.80
C SER A 211 -13.73 3.81 7.12
N ALA A 212 -12.95 2.75 7.32
CA ALA A 212 -12.94 1.99 8.57
C ALA A 212 -12.45 2.83 9.75
N SER A 213 -11.44 3.69 9.55
CA SER A 213 -10.99 4.60 10.60
C SER A 213 -12.08 5.59 11.03
N GLU A 214 -12.91 6.05 10.11
CA GLU A 214 -14.08 6.85 10.46
C GLU A 214 -15.09 6.00 11.23
N GLY A 215 -15.46 4.82 10.73
CA GLY A 215 -16.44 3.94 11.37
C GLY A 215 -16.05 3.41 12.77
N MET A 216 -14.75 3.37 13.10
CA MET A 216 -14.24 3.00 14.43
C MET A 216 -14.25 4.18 15.43
N ARG A 217 -14.35 5.43 14.98
CA ARG A 217 -14.46 6.59 15.87
C ARG A 217 -15.86 6.62 16.47
N HIS A 218 -15.92 6.70 17.80
CA HIS A 218 -17.18 6.61 18.55
C HIS A 218 -18.13 7.80 18.30
N ASP A 219 -17.61 8.91 17.76
CA ASP A 219 -18.34 10.16 17.59
C ASP A 219 -18.99 10.32 16.20
N THR A 220 -18.71 9.41 15.27
CA THR A 220 -19.30 9.43 13.93
C THR A 220 -20.54 8.54 13.88
N VAL A 221 -21.72 9.16 13.87
CA VAL A 221 -22.97 8.46 13.54
C VAL A 221 -22.84 7.90 12.13
N ARG A 222 -22.89 6.58 12.00
CA ARG A 222 -22.79 5.89 10.71
C ARG A 222 -23.95 6.37 9.82
N LYS A 223 -23.62 6.99 8.69
CA LYS A 223 -24.61 7.55 7.74
C LYS A 223 -25.20 6.50 6.80
N ASP A 224 -24.97 5.23 7.07
CA ASP A 224 -25.45 4.16 6.21
C ASP A 224 -26.98 4.08 6.27
N PRO A 225 -27.66 3.97 5.11
CA PRO A 225 -29.08 3.66 5.07
C PRO A 225 -29.39 2.39 5.86
N HIS A 226 -30.39 2.46 6.72
CA HIS A 226 -30.87 1.29 7.44
C HIS A 226 -31.67 0.38 6.49
N VAL A 227 -31.36 -0.92 6.53
CA VAL A 227 -32.11 -1.95 5.83
C VAL A 227 -32.61 -2.94 6.87
N GLU A 228 -33.93 -3.13 6.91
CA GLU A 228 -34.59 -4.06 7.83
C GLU A 228 -34.07 -5.49 7.63
N LEU A 229 -33.84 -6.21 8.73
CA LEU A 229 -33.31 -7.59 8.70
C LEU A 229 -34.19 -8.52 7.86
N GLN A 230 -35.52 -8.37 7.93
CA GLN A 230 -36.44 -9.18 7.15
C GLN A 230 -36.30 -8.91 5.64
N ALA A 231 -36.14 -7.65 5.23
CA ALA A 231 -35.91 -7.29 3.83
C ALA A 231 -34.57 -7.88 3.33
N LEU A 232 -33.54 -7.82 4.18
CA LEU A 232 -32.23 -8.40 3.89
C LEU A 232 -32.30 -9.92 3.67
N GLN A 233 -32.99 -10.64 4.55
CA GLN A 233 -33.17 -12.09 4.45
C GLN A 233 -33.98 -12.48 3.19
N MET A 234 -35.02 -11.72 2.85
CA MET A 234 -35.79 -11.96 1.62
C MET A 234 -34.93 -11.77 0.37
N GLU A 235 -34.14 -10.70 0.30
CA GLU A 235 -33.24 -10.46 -0.83
C GLU A 235 -32.13 -11.50 -0.93
N TYR A 236 -31.56 -11.93 0.20
CA TYR A 236 -30.57 -13.00 0.20
C TYR A 236 -31.15 -14.31 -0.35
N ARG A 237 -32.37 -14.69 0.06
CA ARG A 237 -33.07 -15.85 -0.51
C ARG A 237 -33.28 -15.71 -2.01
N ARG A 238 -33.73 -14.55 -2.49
CA ARG A 238 -33.88 -14.29 -3.94
C ARG A 238 -32.56 -14.50 -4.71
N VAL A 239 -31.43 -14.05 -4.16
CA VAL A 239 -30.11 -14.29 -4.76
C VAL A 239 -29.81 -15.80 -4.80
N MET A 240 -30.08 -16.53 -3.72
CA MET A 240 -29.85 -17.98 -3.68
C MET A 240 -30.79 -18.76 -4.61
N ASP A 241 -32.05 -18.36 -4.73
CA ASP A 241 -33.02 -18.96 -5.66
C ASP A 241 -32.59 -18.75 -7.11
N GLN A 242 -32.09 -17.56 -7.45
CA GLN A 242 -31.50 -17.27 -8.77
C GLN A 242 -30.27 -18.15 -9.04
N MET A 243 -29.38 -18.28 -8.05
CA MET A 243 -28.22 -19.19 -8.16
C MET A 243 -28.65 -20.64 -8.39
N GLN A 244 -29.68 -21.12 -7.67
CA GLN A 244 -30.19 -22.47 -7.86
C GLN A 244 -30.87 -22.66 -9.22
N GLY A 245 -31.56 -21.64 -9.74
CA GLY A 245 -32.13 -21.66 -11.09
C GLY A 245 -31.07 -21.72 -12.19
N GLU A 246 -29.93 -21.05 -12.02
CA GLU A 246 -28.86 -21.00 -13.02
C GLU A 246 -27.89 -22.19 -12.96
N PHE A 247 -27.56 -22.67 -11.75
CA PHE A 247 -26.54 -23.71 -11.54
C PHE A 247 -27.08 -25.04 -10.99
N GLY A 248 -28.39 -25.16 -10.77
CA GLY A 248 -29.02 -26.38 -10.29
C GLY A 248 -28.50 -26.84 -8.94
N GLU A 249 -28.28 -28.16 -8.82
CA GLU A 249 -27.78 -28.79 -7.59
C GLU A 249 -26.35 -28.36 -7.22
N ASP A 250 -25.55 -27.88 -8.17
CA ASP A 250 -24.18 -27.45 -7.88
C ASP A 250 -24.13 -26.16 -7.03
N ALA A 251 -25.21 -25.35 -7.03
CA ALA A 251 -25.29 -24.12 -6.23
C ALA A 251 -25.07 -24.37 -4.72
N VAL A 252 -25.55 -25.51 -4.20
CA VAL A 252 -25.40 -25.88 -2.79
C VAL A 252 -24.07 -26.59 -2.48
N ARG A 253 -23.36 -27.07 -3.51
CA ARG A 253 -22.08 -27.79 -3.38
C ARG A 253 -20.89 -26.87 -3.20
N THR A 254 -21.09 -25.56 -3.27
CA THR A 254 -20.06 -24.52 -3.02
C THR A 254 -19.38 -24.61 -1.64
N LYS A 255 -19.94 -25.36 -0.69
CA LYS A 255 -19.34 -25.61 0.63
C LYS A 255 -18.41 -26.85 0.65
N ASP A 256 -18.53 -27.78 -0.30
CA ASP A 256 -17.74 -29.01 -0.37
C ASP A 256 -16.31 -28.72 -0.89
N PRO A 257 -15.24 -28.93 -0.10
CA PRO A 257 -13.87 -28.72 -0.54
C PRO A 257 -13.46 -29.58 -1.75
N ALA A 258 -13.79 -30.88 -1.73
CA ALA A 258 -13.38 -31.81 -2.77
C ALA A 258 -14.05 -31.48 -4.11
N TRP A 259 -15.33 -31.10 -4.06
CA TRP A 259 -16.05 -30.67 -5.26
C TRP A 259 -15.47 -29.39 -5.87
N ARG A 260 -15.12 -28.40 -5.04
CA ARG A 260 -14.52 -27.12 -5.48
C ARG A 260 -13.19 -27.31 -6.17
N GLU A 261 -12.32 -28.17 -5.62
CA GLU A 261 -11.02 -28.47 -6.20
C GLU A 261 -11.13 -29.21 -7.53
N ALA A 262 -12.15 -30.08 -7.68
CA ALA A 262 -12.43 -30.80 -8.91
C ALA A 262 -13.10 -29.93 -10.00
N HIS A 263 -13.84 -28.88 -9.62
CA HIS A 263 -14.59 -28.01 -10.54
C HIS A 263 -14.25 -26.52 -10.36
N PRO A 264 -12.97 -26.12 -10.47
CA PRO A 264 -12.52 -24.78 -10.11
C PRO A 264 -13.17 -23.68 -10.96
N ALA A 265 -13.35 -23.91 -12.26
CA ALA A 265 -13.96 -22.94 -13.17
C ALA A 265 -15.43 -22.69 -12.83
N LEU A 266 -16.21 -23.76 -12.67
CA LEU A 266 -17.63 -23.68 -12.32
C LEU A 266 -17.84 -23.07 -10.93
N TYR A 267 -17.01 -23.44 -9.95
CA TYR A 267 -17.04 -22.81 -8.63
C TYR A 267 -16.80 -21.30 -8.72
N CYS A 268 -15.77 -20.88 -9.46
CA CYS A 268 -15.47 -19.48 -9.64
C CYS A 268 -16.57 -18.72 -10.38
N ASP A 269 -17.20 -19.34 -11.39
CA ASP A 269 -18.39 -18.77 -12.04
C ASP A 269 -19.53 -18.55 -11.06
N MET A 270 -19.81 -19.52 -10.20
CA MET A 270 -20.85 -19.37 -9.19
C MET A 270 -20.54 -18.27 -8.17
N VAL A 271 -19.29 -18.17 -7.71
CA VAL A 271 -18.89 -17.10 -6.77
C VAL A 271 -19.00 -15.74 -7.43
N LEU A 272 -18.44 -15.57 -8.63
CA LEU A 272 -18.51 -14.32 -9.40
C LEU A 272 -19.96 -13.93 -9.68
N ARG A 273 -20.80 -14.89 -10.04
CA ARG A 273 -22.23 -14.67 -10.32
C ARG A 273 -23.00 -14.28 -9.07
N LYS A 274 -22.82 -14.98 -7.95
CA LYS A 274 -23.42 -14.61 -6.66
C LYS A 274 -23.04 -13.19 -6.27
N THR A 275 -21.76 -12.85 -6.37
CA THR A 275 -21.27 -11.50 -6.10
C THR A 275 -21.90 -10.48 -7.03
N GLN A 276 -22.02 -10.77 -8.33
CA GLN A 276 -22.68 -9.89 -9.29
C GLN A 276 -24.17 -9.68 -8.95
N LEU A 277 -24.91 -10.73 -8.59
CA LEU A 277 -26.32 -10.63 -8.21
C LEU A 277 -26.52 -9.74 -6.98
N VAL A 278 -25.62 -9.83 -5.99
CA VAL A 278 -25.63 -8.93 -4.81
C VAL A 278 -25.35 -7.48 -5.23
N LEU A 279 -24.34 -7.27 -6.06
CA LEU A 279 -23.95 -5.92 -6.53
C LEU A 279 -24.97 -5.26 -7.47
N GLN A 280 -25.88 -6.03 -8.07
CA GLN A 280 -26.98 -5.51 -8.90
C GLN A 280 -28.15 -4.95 -8.08
N ARG A 281 -28.18 -5.15 -6.76
CA ARG A 281 -29.21 -4.57 -5.90
C ARG A 281 -28.93 -3.09 -5.64
N GLU A 282 -29.94 -2.39 -5.12
CA GLU A 282 -29.74 -1.00 -4.71
C GLU A 282 -28.56 -0.89 -3.73
N PRO A 283 -27.76 0.19 -3.79
CA PRO A 283 -26.50 0.29 -3.05
C PRO A 283 -26.61 -0.01 -1.55
N ALA A 284 -27.69 0.45 -0.92
CA ALA A 284 -27.98 0.19 0.49
C ALA A 284 -28.19 -1.30 0.81
N MET A 285 -28.94 -1.99 -0.05
CA MET A 285 -29.21 -3.42 0.06
C MET A 285 -27.94 -4.23 -0.21
N ALA A 286 -27.20 -3.91 -1.28
CA ALA A 286 -25.95 -4.57 -1.63
C ALA A 286 -24.92 -4.46 -0.48
N GLY A 287 -24.70 -3.24 0.03
CA GLY A 287 -23.78 -3.01 1.15
C GLY A 287 -24.21 -3.72 2.43
N SER A 288 -25.52 -3.77 2.72
CA SER A 288 -26.05 -4.51 3.87
C SER A 288 -25.86 -6.02 3.74
N LEU A 289 -26.10 -6.59 2.54
CA LEU A 289 -25.90 -8.02 2.27
C LEU A 289 -24.44 -8.42 2.42
N LEU A 290 -23.52 -7.60 1.90
CA LEU A 290 -22.08 -7.83 1.99
C LEU A 290 -21.58 -7.80 3.45
N ARG A 291 -22.07 -6.86 4.25
CA ARG A 291 -21.74 -6.83 5.69
C ARG A 291 -22.25 -8.04 6.44
N ALA A 292 -23.50 -8.43 6.21
CA ALA A 292 -24.07 -9.61 6.86
C ALA A 292 -23.30 -10.87 6.47
N TYR A 293 -22.85 -10.97 5.21
CA TYR A 293 -21.94 -12.04 4.77
C TYR A 293 -20.60 -12.05 5.52
N TRP A 294 -19.98 -10.88 5.73
CA TRP A 294 -18.69 -10.81 6.43
C TRP A 294 -18.77 -11.02 7.94
N ARG A 295 -19.89 -10.66 8.57
CA ARG A 295 -20.15 -10.92 10.00
C ARG A 295 -20.57 -12.36 10.29
N GLY A 296 -20.96 -13.10 9.25
CA GLY A 296 -21.49 -14.46 9.40
C GLY A 296 -22.98 -14.52 9.72
N ASP A 297 -23.69 -13.39 9.64
CA ASP A 297 -25.12 -13.24 10.00
C ASP A 297 -26.08 -13.80 8.93
N THR A 298 -25.55 -14.45 7.88
CA THR A 298 -26.32 -14.98 6.73
C THR A 298 -26.45 -16.50 6.71
N ASN A 299 -26.08 -17.17 7.81
CA ASN A 299 -26.28 -18.61 8.03
C ASN A 299 -27.48 -18.86 8.95
#